data_AF-A0A2N9BA05-F1
#
_entry.id   AF-A0A2N9BA05-F1
#
_cell.length_a   1.000
_cell.length_b   1.000
_cell.length_c   1.000
_cell.angle_alpha   90.00
_cell.angle_beta   90.00
_cell.angle_gamma   90.00
#
_symmetry.space_group_name_H-M   'P 1'
#
loop_
_entity.id
_entity.type
_entity.pdbx_description
1 polymer ?
#
loop_
_entity_poly.entity_id
_entity_poly.type
_entity_poly.pdbx_seq_one_letter_code
_entity_poly.pdbx_strand_id
1 'polypeptide(L)'
;MLSAADTAEEVEHILADPRGWTADGHSAFQRVSTGPADFVVRLATPTTVDKFCAEGGLDTGGKVNCSVDRNVMVNLRRWVLATPVYAKDVTAYRALIINHEVGHFLGHGHVTCPGPGKPAPAMMQQIKGMSGCVPNVWPYDSDGRQITGPAVP
;
A
#
# COMPACT_ATOMS: atom_id res chain seq x y z
N MET A 1 -10.19 -20.12 1.81
CA MET A 1 -8.90 -20.31 1.09
C MET A 1 -8.68 -19.04 0.29
N LEU A 2 -7.48 -18.47 0.26
CA LEU A 2 -7.23 -17.21 -0.46
C LEU A 2 -7.29 -17.46 -1.97
N SER A 3 -8.19 -16.77 -2.68
CA SER A 3 -8.31 -16.87 -4.14
C SER A 3 -7.87 -15.57 -4.84
N ALA A 4 -7.50 -15.68 -6.12
CA ALA A 4 -7.16 -14.51 -6.92
C ALA A 4 -8.36 -13.58 -7.14
N ALA A 5 -9.57 -14.13 -7.23
CA ALA A 5 -10.79 -13.36 -7.41
C ALA A 5 -11.11 -12.52 -6.16
N ASP A 6 -11.10 -13.14 -4.98
CA ASP A 6 -11.34 -12.42 -3.71
C ASP A 6 -10.28 -11.35 -3.47
N THR A 7 -9.01 -11.65 -3.83
CA THR A 7 -7.91 -10.68 -3.73
C THR A 7 -8.16 -9.48 -4.65
N ALA A 8 -8.57 -9.73 -5.89
CA ALA A 8 -8.84 -8.67 -6.86
C ALA A 8 -10.03 -7.79 -6.43
N GLU A 9 -11.08 -8.39 -5.88
CA GLU A 9 -12.23 -7.66 -5.33
C GLU A 9 -11.85 -6.82 -4.11
N GLU A 10 -11.03 -7.35 -3.20
CA GLU A 10 -10.54 -6.59 -2.05
C GLU A 10 -9.68 -5.39 -2.48
N VAL A 11 -8.80 -5.56 -3.47
CA VAL A 11 -8.01 -4.45 -4.05
C VAL A 11 -8.92 -3.40 -4.71
N GLU A 12 -9.92 -3.84 -5.47
CA GLU A 12 -10.90 -2.95 -6.13
C GLU A 12 -11.66 -2.11 -5.09
N HIS A 13 -12.12 -2.72 -3.99
CA HIS A 13 -12.77 -2.01 -2.89
C HIS A 13 -11.84 -1.01 -2.19
N ILE A 14 -10.57 -1.35 -1.96
CA ILE A 14 -9.59 -0.43 -1.37
C ILE A 14 -9.37 0.79 -2.27
N LEU A 15 -9.19 0.58 -3.57
CA LEU A 15 -8.94 1.66 -4.53
C LEU A 15 -10.18 2.53 -4.82
N ALA A 16 -11.37 2.00 -4.56
CA ALA A 16 -12.64 2.73 -4.67
C ALA A 16 -13.04 3.48 -3.38
N ASP A 17 -12.35 3.28 -2.26
CA ASP A 17 -12.69 3.95 -0.99
C ASP A 17 -12.52 5.48 -1.14
N PRO A 18 -13.48 6.30 -0.67
CA PRO A 18 -13.43 7.76 -0.80
C PRO A 18 -12.26 8.42 -0.07
N ARG A 19 -11.58 7.70 0.85
CA ARG A 19 -10.36 8.16 1.52
C ARG A 19 -9.08 7.77 0.77
N GLY A 20 -9.21 7.05 -0.34
CA GLY A 20 -8.14 6.59 -1.22
C GLY A 20 -7.64 7.65 -2.18
N TRP A 21 -6.77 7.24 -3.12
CA TRP A 21 -6.10 8.16 -4.05
C TRP A 21 -7.03 8.85 -5.07
N THR A 22 -8.30 8.47 -5.13
CA THR A 22 -9.29 9.13 -6.00
C THR A 22 -9.87 10.40 -5.38
N ALA A 23 -9.63 10.64 -4.08
CA ALA A 23 -10.25 11.73 -3.32
C ALA A 23 -9.90 13.14 -3.83
N ASP A 24 -8.74 13.30 -4.48
CA ASP A 24 -8.28 14.58 -5.03
C ASP A 24 -8.77 14.84 -6.47
N GLY A 25 -9.42 13.87 -7.10
CA GLY A 25 -9.90 13.95 -8.48
C GLY A 25 -8.82 13.88 -9.56
N HIS A 26 -7.56 13.63 -9.21
CA HIS A 26 -6.46 13.48 -10.17
C HIS A 26 -6.29 12.03 -10.67
N SER A 27 -6.68 11.06 -9.85
CA SER A 27 -6.58 9.63 -10.17
C SER A 27 -7.95 8.95 -10.24
N ALA A 28 -8.07 7.96 -11.12
CA ALA A 28 -9.22 7.06 -11.18
C ALA A 28 -8.73 5.64 -11.48
N PHE A 29 -9.38 4.63 -10.91
CA PHE A 29 -9.00 3.24 -11.09
C PHE A 29 -10.13 2.44 -11.72
N GLN A 30 -9.78 1.59 -12.68
CA GLN A 30 -10.70 0.64 -13.29
C GLN A 30 -10.03 -0.73 -13.36
N ARG A 31 -10.66 -1.74 -12.78
CA ARG A 31 -10.22 -3.12 -12.97
C ARG A 31 -10.52 -3.57 -14.40
N VAL A 32 -9.52 -4.15 -15.04
CA VAL A 32 -9.65 -4.75 -16.38
C VAL A 32 -9.30 -6.22 -16.31
N SER A 33 -10.09 -7.07 -16.98
CA SER A 33 -9.85 -8.51 -17.06
C SER A 33 -8.98 -8.91 -18.24
N THR A 34 -8.88 -8.05 -19.26
CA THR A 34 -8.11 -8.25 -20.49
C THR A 34 -7.62 -6.90 -21.03
N GLY A 35 -6.60 -6.94 -21.90
CA GLY A 35 -6.05 -5.74 -22.53
C GLY A 35 -4.93 -5.07 -21.72
N PRO A 36 -4.48 -3.88 -22.15
CA PRO A 36 -3.43 -3.14 -21.45
C PRO A 36 -3.91 -2.66 -20.08
N ALA A 37 -3.04 -2.77 -19.08
CA ALA A 37 -3.23 -2.20 -17.75
C ALA A 37 -2.07 -1.24 -17.44
N ASP A 38 -2.37 -0.16 -16.73
CA ASP A 38 -1.35 0.81 -16.29
C ASP A 38 -0.42 0.19 -15.24
N PHE A 39 -0.99 -0.63 -14.35
CA PHE A 39 -0.24 -1.47 -13.40
C PHE A 39 -0.98 -2.78 -13.09
N VAL A 40 -0.26 -3.72 -12.49
CA VAL A 40 -0.78 -5.01 -12.03
C VAL A 40 -0.41 -5.22 -10.57
N VAL A 41 -1.42 -5.47 -9.72
CA VAL A 41 -1.20 -5.90 -8.33
C VAL A 41 -0.95 -7.41 -8.32
N ARG A 42 0.18 -7.83 -7.75
CA ARG A 42 0.62 -9.22 -7.70
C ARG A 42 0.81 -9.67 -6.26
N LEU A 43 -0.04 -10.58 -5.81
CA LEU A 43 0.13 -11.23 -4.53
C LEU A 43 1.03 -12.46 -4.68
N ALA A 44 2.22 -12.43 -4.08
CA ALA A 44 3.24 -13.45 -4.32
C ALA A 44 3.99 -13.85 -3.04
N THR A 45 4.61 -15.04 -3.06
CA THR A 45 5.43 -15.51 -1.93
C THR A 45 6.61 -14.57 -1.69
N PRO A 46 7.16 -14.50 -0.45
CA PRO A 46 8.30 -13.63 -0.15
C PRO A 46 9.46 -13.76 -1.13
N THR A 47 9.85 -15.00 -1.48
CA THR A 47 10.94 -15.26 -2.43
C THR A 47 10.64 -14.73 -3.83
N THR A 48 9.39 -14.80 -4.28
CA THR A 48 8.99 -14.24 -5.58
C THR A 48 9.02 -12.71 -5.54
N VAL A 49 8.55 -12.09 -4.45
CA VAL A 49 8.64 -10.63 -4.28
C VAL A 49 10.09 -10.17 -4.30
N ASP A 50 10.96 -10.79 -3.50
CA ASP A 50 12.39 -10.45 -3.45
C ASP A 50 13.05 -10.50 -4.83
N LYS A 51 12.78 -11.57 -5.60
CA LYS A 51 13.32 -11.71 -6.95
C LYS A 51 12.89 -10.57 -7.87
N PHE A 52 11.60 -10.25 -7.90
CA PHE A 52 11.07 -9.19 -8.78
C PHE A 52 11.50 -7.79 -8.34
N CYS A 53 11.49 -7.50 -7.03
CA CYS A 53 11.90 -6.20 -6.53
C CYS A 53 13.40 -5.94 -6.77
N ALA A 54 14.23 -6.99 -6.73
CA ALA A 54 15.65 -6.89 -7.04
C ALA A 54 15.93 -6.49 -8.51
N GLU A 55 15.03 -6.81 -9.45
CA GLU A 55 15.14 -6.33 -10.84
C GLU A 55 15.04 -4.80 -10.93
N GLY A 56 14.30 -4.18 -10.00
CA GLY A 56 14.25 -2.72 -9.81
C GLY A 56 15.31 -2.16 -8.85
N GLY A 57 16.28 -2.98 -8.41
CA GLY A 57 17.35 -2.57 -7.49
C GLY A 57 16.93 -2.46 -6.02
N LEU A 58 15.78 -3.02 -5.63
CA LEU A 58 15.28 -2.97 -4.26
C LEU A 58 15.57 -4.28 -3.50
N ASP A 59 16.06 -4.15 -2.26
CA ASP A 59 16.19 -5.29 -1.32
C ASP A 59 15.03 -5.29 -0.32
N THR A 60 14.10 -6.23 -0.50
CA THR A 60 12.92 -6.39 0.36
C THR A 60 13.16 -7.33 1.55
N GLY A 61 14.28 -8.06 1.58
CA GLY A 61 14.68 -8.98 2.66
C GLY A 61 13.60 -10.00 3.07
N GLY A 62 12.70 -10.38 2.16
CA GLY A 62 11.56 -11.27 2.38
C GLY A 62 10.43 -10.68 3.22
N LYS A 63 10.47 -9.38 3.53
CA LYS A 63 9.67 -8.77 4.60
C LYS A 63 8.66 -7.72 4.12
N VAL A 64 8.93 -7.07 3.00
CA VAL A 64 8.15 -5.92 2.52
C VAL A 64 7.63 -6.13 1.10
N ASN A 65 6.81 -5.19 0.65
CA ASN A 65 6.30 -5.09 -0.71
C ASN A 65 7.22 -4.18 -1.53
N CYS A 66 6.96 -4.06 -2.83
CA CYS A 66 7.55 -3.00 -3.63
C CYS A 66 6.63 -2.63 -4.81
N SER A 67 6.86 -1.45 -5.37
CA SER A 67 6.33 -1.03 -6.65
C SER A 67 7.50 -0.84 -7.62
N VAL A 68 7.54 -1.63 -8.69
CA VAL A 68 8.59 -1.59 -9.72
C VAL A 68 7.94 -1.60 -11.10
N ASP A 69 8.26 -0.60 -11.90
CA ASP A 69 7.65 -0.34 -13.21
C ASP A 69 6.11 -0.30 -13.13
N ARG A 70 5.46 -1.33 -13.68
CA ARG A 70 4.00 -1.50 -13.70
C ARG A 70 3.53 -2.61 -12.76
N ASN A 71 4.37 -3.03 -11.80
CA ASN A 71 4.07 -4.13 -10.90
C ASN A 71 4.05 -3.65 -9.45
N VAL A 72 2.88 -3.75 -8.83
CA VAL A 72 2.70 -3.60 -7.39
C VAL A 72 2.82 -4.98 -6.76
N MET A 73 3.99 -5.30 -6.23
CA MET A 73 4.33 -6.60 -5.66
C MET A 73 3.95 -6.64 -4.17
N VAL A 74 2.94 -7.44 -3.85
CA VAL A 74 2.43 -7.63 -2.49
C VAL A 74 2.96 -8.93 -1.92
N ASN A 75 3.62 -8.84 -0.76
CA ASN A 75 4.15 -9.98 -0.04
C ASN A 75 3.03 -10.77 0.66
N LEU A 76 2.83 -12.02 0.25
CA LEU A 76 1.77 -12.90 0.75
C LEU A 76 1.81 -13.06 2.28
N ARG A 77 3.00 -13.11 2.88
CA ARG A 77 3.12 -13.20 4.34
C ARG A 77 2.54 -11.96 5.02
N ARG A 78 2.78 -10.78 4.45
CA ARG A 78 2.25 -9.51 4.95
C ARG A 78 0.73 -9.40 4.73
N TRP A 79 0.24 -9.84 3.58
CA TRP A 79 -1.20 -9.90 3.28
C TRP A 79 -2.00 -10.77 4.25
N VAL A 80 -1.44 -11.91 4.68
CA VAL A 80 -2.13 -12.88 5.54
C VAL A 80 -1.94 -12.56 7.03
N LEU A 81 -0.76 -12.12 7.44
CA LEU A 81 -0.41 -12.00 8.87
C LEU A 81 -0.32 -10.56 9.40
N ALA A 82 -0.32 -9.56 8.51
CA ALA A 82 -0.04 -8.17 8.85
C ALA A 82 1.29 -7.97 9.62
N THR A 83 1.43 -6.80 10.25
CA THR A 83 2.47 -6.49 11.25
C THR A 83 1.86 -6.56 12.65
N PRO A 84 2.68 -6.59 13.73
CA PRO A 84 2.16 -6.58 15.11
C PRO A 84 1.21 -5.41 15.41
N VAL A 85 1.44 -4.23 14.80
CA VAL A 85 0.58 -3.05 14.94
C VAL A 85 -0.86 -3.33 14.47
N TYR A 86 -1.00 -4.14 13.42
CA TYR A 86 -2.28 -4.46 12.79
C TYR A 86 -2.70 -5.92 12.97
N ALA A 87 -2.12 -6.65 13.92
CA ALA A 87 -2.38 -8.08 14.10
C ALA A 87 -3.86 -8.40 14.40
N LYS A 88 -4.62 -7.42 14.90
CA LYS A 88 -6.06 -7.54 15.18
C LYS A 88 -6.95 -7.05 14.03
N ASP A 89 -6.36 -6.43 13.01
CA ASP A 89 -7.09 -5.88 11.85
C ASP A 89 -6.24 -6.02 10.59
N VAL A 90 -6.18 -7.26 10.10
CA VAL A 90 -5.43 -7.62 8.89
C VAL A 90 -6.03 -6.95 7.65
N THR A 91 -7.35 -6.74 7.61
CA THR A 91 -8.03 -6.07 6.50
C THR A 91 -7.60 -4.61 6.39
N ALA A 92 -7.52 -3.87 7.50
CA ALA A 92 -6.96 -2.52 7.48
C ALA A 92 -5.50 -2.52 6.99
N TYR A 93 -4.70 -3.51 7.41
CA TYR A 93 -3.33 -3.61 6.93
C TYR A 93 -3.24 -3.88 5.41
N ARG A 94 -4.18 -4.62 4.82
CA ARG A 94 -4.26 -4.81 3.37
C ARG A 94 -4.55 -3.49 2.66
N ALA A 95 -5.43 -2.65 3.20
CA ALA A 95 -5.64 -1.30 2.70
C ALA A 95 -4.34 -0.47 2.74
N LEU A 96 -3.61 -0.51 3.87
CA LEU A 96 -2.34 0.22 4.02
C LEU A 96 -1.34 -0.16 2.94
N ILE A 97 -1.08 -1.46 2.75
CA ILE A 97 -0.06 -1.89 1.80
C ILE A 97 -0.46 -1.62 0.35
N ILE A 98 -1.74 -1.74 -0.01
CA ILE A 98 -2.21 -1.37 -1.35
C ILE A 98 -2.07 0.13 -1.56
N ASN A 99 -2.52 0.96 -0.62
CA ASN A 99 -2.40 2.42 -0.72
C ASN A 99 -0.92 2.87 -0.78
N HIS A 100 -0.03 2.22 -0.02
CA HIS A 100 1.39 2.55 -0.03
C HIS A 100 2.04 2.25 -1.39
N GLU A 101 1.86 1.04 -1.93
CA GLU A 101 2.51 0.65 -3.18
C GLU A 101 1.89 1.31 -4.41
N VAL A 102 0.57 1.54 -4.40
CA VAL A 102 -0.10 2.33 -5.46
C VAL A 102 0.31 3.81 -5.34
N GLY A 103 0.55 4.32 -4.13
CA GLY A 103 1.13 5.64 -3.94
C GLY A 103 2.49 5.79 -4.64
N HIS A 104 3.37 4.79 -4.54
CA HIS A 104 4.63 4.77 -5.30
C HIS A 104 4.40 4.75 -6.81
N PHE A 105 3.44 3.94 -7.29
CA PHE A 105 3.08 3.91 -8.71
C PHE A 105 2.60 5.28 -9.23
N LEU A 106 1.84 6.02 -8.41
CA LEU A 106 1.39 7.37 -8.70
C LEU A 106 2.49 8.45 -8.53
N GLY A 107 3.70 8.06 -8.12
CA GLY A 107 4.84 8.97 -7.96
C GLY A 107 4.96 9.63 -6.58
N HIS A 108 4.24 9.16 -5.57
CA HIS A 108 4.40 9.64 -4.19
C HIS A 108 5.61 8.96 -3.53
N GLY A 109 6.54 9.77 -3.01
CA GLY A 109 7.67 9.29 -2.22
C GLY A 109 7.32 9.04 -0.75
N HIS A 110 8.27 8.49 0.01
CA HIS A 110 8.08 8.28 1.44
C HIS A 110 7.97 9.60 2.20
N VAL A 111 7.13 9.58 3.24
CA VAL A 111 7.03 10.65 4.25
C VAL A 111 7.11 10.03 5.64
N THR A 112 7.36 10.85 6.65
CA THR A 112 7.41 10.39 8.05
C THR A 112 6.24 10.93 8.88
N CYS A 113 6.15 10.48 10.13
CA CYS A 113 5.12 10.89 11.07
C CYS A 113 5.12 12.43 11.23
N PRO A 114 3.99 13.11 10.98
CA PRO A 114 3.89 14.57 11.13
C PRO A 114 3.88 15.03 12.60
N GLY A 115 3.69 14.11 13.56
CA GLY A 115 3.82 14.39 14.99
C GLY A 115 3.05 13.41 15.87
N PRO A 116 3.36 13.36 17.19
CA PRO A 116 2.67 12.48 18.12
C PRO A 116 1.15 12.67 18.12
N GLY A 117 0.42 11.56 18.14
CA GLY A 117 -1.05 11.54 18.13
C GLY A 117 -1.69 11.87 16.78
N LYS A 118 -0.90 12.26 15.76
CA LYS A 118 -1.41 12.49 14.40
C LYS A 118 -1.56 11.16 13.66
N PRO A 119 -2.47 11.07 12.68
CA PRO A 119 -2.57 9.90 11.82
C PRO A 119 -1.26 9.67 11.05
N ALA A 120 -0.78 8.42 11.03
CA ALA A 120 0.36 8.05 10.21
C ALA A 120 0.00 8.17 8.72
N PRO A 121 0.81 8.85 7.89
CA PRO A 121 0.58 8.89 6.45
C PRO A 121 0.59 7.50 5.83
N ALA A 122 -0.21 7.28 4.77
CA ALA A 122 -0.16 6.02 4.01
C ALA A 122 1.23 5.80 3.39
N MET A 123 1.91 6.88 2.99
CA MET A 123 3.28 6.86 2.46
C MET A 123 4.37 6.78 3.54
N MET A 124 4.01 6.62 4.82
CA MET A 124 4.96 6.33 5.88
C MET A 124 5.27 4.84 5.94
N GLN A 125 6.54 4.50 6.15
CA GLN A 125 6.97 3.11 6.36
C GLN A 125 6.60 2.62 7.78
N GLN A 126 5.30 2.48 8.06
CA GLN A 126 4.77 2.15 9.40
C GLN A 126 5.31 0.83 9.96
N ILE A 127 5.70 -0.11 9.09
CA ILE A 127 6.38 -1.36 9.49
C ILE A 127 7.72 -1.12 10.20
N LYS A 128 8.38 0.02 9.95
CA LYS A 128 9.66 0.40 10.57
C LYS A 128 9.47 1.14 11.91
N GLY A 129 8.23 1.44 12.30
CA GLY A 129 7.89 2.13 13.53
C GLY A 129 6.90 3.27 13.31
N MET A 130 6.17 3.65 14.36
CA MET A 130 5.10 4.65 14.28
C MET A 130 5.53 6.06 14.70
N SER A 131 6.69 6.21 15.35
CA SER A 131 7.23 7.53 15.75
C SER A 131 6.23 8.45 16.49
N GLY A 132 5.32 7.85 17.27
CA GLY A 132 4.28 8.58 18.02
C GLY A 132 2.97 8.81 17.26
N CYS A 133 2.92 8.57 15.95
CA CYS A 133 1.67 8.61 15.19
C CYS A 133 0.72 7.49 15.58
N VAL A 134 -0.57 7.71 15.37
CA VAL A 134 -1.61 6.68 15.51
C VAL A 134 -1.79 5.92 14.18
N PRO A 135 -2.19 4.64 14.21
CA PRO A 135 -2.45 3.86 13.00
C PRO A 135 -3.44 4.55 12.05
N ASN A 136 -3.09 4.60 10.77
CA ASN A 136 -3.95 5.05 9.68
C ASN A 136 -3.51 4.36 8.39
N VAL A 137 -4.47 4.04 7.53
CA VAL A 137 -4.26 3.22 6.33
C VAL A 137 -4.65 3.94 5.04
N TRP A 138 -5.17 5.16 5.15
CA TRP A 138 -5.72 5.93 4.04
C TRP A 138 -4.89 7.19 3.72
N PRO A 139 -4.74 7.56 2.44
CA PRO A 139 -4.04 8.77 2.02
C PRO A 139 -4.80 10.07 2.33
N TYR A 140 -6.13 10.04 2.43
CA TYR A 140 -6.97 11.20 2.73
C TYR A 140 -7.83 10.96 3.98
N ASP A 141 -8.16 12.04 4.70
CA ASP A 141 -9.15 12.02 5.79
C ASP A 141 -10.59 12.05 5.25
N SER A 142 -11.58 11.97 6.14
CA SER A 142 -13.00 12.00 5.77
C SER A 142 -13.46 13.30 5.11
N ASP A 143 -12.68 14.37 5.25
CA ASP A 143 -12.96 15.68 4.67
C ASP A 143 -12.19 15.89 3.35
N GLY A 144 -11.50 14.86 2.84
CA GLY A 144 -10.71 14.91 1.62
C GLY A 144 -9.36 15.63 1.77
N ARG A 145 -8.86 15.81 3.00
CA ARG A 145 -7.52 16.39 3.22
C ARG A 145 -6.46 15.31 3.20
N GLN A 146 -5.38 15.55 2.47
CA GLN A 146 -4.28 14.60 2.40
C GLN A 146 -3.60 14.45 3.76
N ILE A 147 -3.44 13.21 4.22
CA ILE A 147 -2.70 12.85 5.42
C ILE A 147 -1.24 12.66 5.02
N THR A 148 -0.42 13.68 5.27
CA THR A 148 1.00 13.70 4.89
C THR A 148 1.91 14.18 6.04
N GLY A 149 3.22 14.13 5.82
CA GLY A 149 4.24 14.58 6.76
C GLY A 149 5.54 14.96 6.04
N PRO A 150 6.64 15.19 6.78
CA PRO A 150 7.92 15.55 6.17
C PRO A 150 8.43 14.44 5.25
N ALA A 151 8.95 14.80 4.08
CA ALA A 151 9.50 13.85 3.13
C ALA A 151 10.74 13.15 3.70
N VAL A 152 10.90 11.87 3.38
CA VAL A 152 12.08 11.06 3.74
C VAL A 152 12.51 10.19 2.55
N PRO A 153 13.79 9.80 2.48
CA PRO A 153 14.26 8.83 1.51
C PRO A 153 13.61 7.45 1.65
#